data_AF-A0A183J2Z1-F1
#
_entry.id   AF-A0A183J2Z1-F1
#
_cell.length_a   1.000
_cell.length_b   1.000
_cell.length_c   1.000
_cell.angle_alpha   90.00
_cell.angle_beta   90.00
_cell.angle_gamma   90.00
#
_symmetry.space_group_name_H-M   'P 1'
#
loop_
_entity.id
_entity.type
_entity.pdbx_description
1 polymer ?
#
loop_
_entity_poly.entity_id
_entity_poly.type
_entity_poly.pdbx_seq_one_letter_code
_entity_poly.pdbx_strand_id
1 'polypeptide(L)'
;MRWRVVQGRRGETPTPGSVMERFRVTFLLTFSIPFTVPTIVDDVDCYSGWCLHGGRCQINGFIRTCKCHQDYLGSRCQFYNPCKHKDYCLNNSTCVITQKGTDDLYVDCICPEGLAGERCEKPICDTWKCNSGTIYSIGTKCACYCDNQTHGT
;
A
#
# COMPACT_ATOMS: atom_id res chain seq x y z
N MET A 1 -38.88 20.13 30.49
CA MET A 1 -38.94 20.97 29.27
C MET A 1 -37.54 21.01 28.68
N ARG A 2 -37.28 20.10 27.73
CA ARG A 2 -37.12 20.36 26.29
C ARG A 2 -35.66 20.70 25.93
N TRP A 3 -34.88 19.64 25.76
CA TRP A 3 -33.58 19.61 25.11
C TRP A 3 -33.73 20.13 23.68
N ARG A 4 -32.87 21.05 23.24
CA ARG A 4 -32.77 21.47 21.85
C ARG A 4 -31.42 20.99 21.32
N VAL A 5 -31.45 19.97 20.47
CA VAL A 5 -30.27 19.52 19.72
C VAL A 5 -29.99 20.58 18.65
N VAL A 6 -28.92 21.35 18.82
CA VAL A 6 -28.42 22.24 17.76
C VAL A 6 -27.48 21.40 16.89
N GLN A 7 -27.83 21.25 15.62
CA GLN A 7 -26.99 20.52 14.67
C GLN A 7 -25.69 21.29 14.45
N GLY A 8 -24.58 20.72 14.92
CA GLY A 8 -23.24 21.15 14.52
C GLY A 8 -23.08 20.93 13.02
N ARG A 9 -22.70 21.99 12.31
CA ARG A 9 -22.41 21.93 10.88
C ARG A 9 -21.28 20.92 10.64
N ARG A 10 -21.46 20.06 9.63
CA ARG A 10 -20.37 19.26 9.05
C ARG A 10 -19.27 20.22 8.60
N GLY A 11 -18.05 20.04 9.08
CA GLY A 11 -16.86 20.60 8.44
C GLY A 11 -15.96 21.51 9.28
N GLU A 12 -15.93 21.39 10.60
CA GLU A 12 -14.85 22.01 11.40
C GLU A 12 -14.02 20.92 12.04
N THR A 13 -12.88 20.63 11.42
CA THR A 13 -11.77 19.91 12.04
C THR A 13 -11.42 20.62 13.36
N PRO A 14 -11.23 19.89 14.48
CA PRO A 14 -10.76 20.50 15.72
C PRO A 14 -9.38 21.11 15.46
N THR A 15 -9.33 22.44 15.46
CA THR A 15 -8.07 23.18 15.48
C THR A 15 -7.42 22.95 16.84
N PRO A 16 -6.11 22.60 16.91
CA PRO A 16 -5.37 22.62 18.16
C PRO A 16 -5.08 24.08 18.49
N GLY A 17 -6.06 24.71 19.09
CA GLY A 17 -6.07 26.12 19.43
C GLY A 17 -7.06 26.35 20.56
N SER A 18 -6.90 25.61 21.66
CA SER A 18 -7.51 26.01 22.91
C SER A 18 -6.91 27.36 23.29
N VAL A 19 -7.74 28.40 23.16
CA VAL A 19 -7.49 29.77 23.59
C VAL A 19 -7.00 29.72 25.03
N MET A 20 -5.75 30.09 25.27
CA MET A 20 -5.23 30.32 26.62
C MET A 20 -5.99 31.53 27.17
N GLU A 21 -6.95 31.31 28.08
CA GLU A 21 -7.56 32.41 28.83
C GLU A 21 -6.45 33.19 29.54
N ARG A 22 -6.52 34.52 29.42
CA ARG A 22 -5.51 35.45 29.95
C ARG A 22 -5.50 35.41 31.48
N PHE A 23 -4.74 34.52 32.08
CA PHE A 23 -4.31 34.71 33.46
C PHE A 23 -3.32 35.89 33.48
N ARG A 24 -3.78 37.03 34.00
CA ARG A 24 -2.94 38.19 34.30
C ARG A 24 -1.94 37.80 35.38
N VAL A 25 -0.73 37.40 34.97
CA VAL A 25 0.41 37.28 35.89
C VAL A 25 1.04 38.67 36.00
N THR A 26 0.68 39.41 37.04
CA THR A 26 1.24 40.73 37.35
C THR A 26 2.72 40.58 37.72
N PHE A 27 3.60 41.09 36.86
CA PHE A 27 5.05 41.10 37.07
C PHE A 27 5.42 41.99 38.26
N LEU A 28 5.90 41.39 39.36
CA LEU A 28 6.68 42.10 40.38
C LEU A 28 8.09 41.48 40.42
N LEU A 29 8.99 42.15 39.69
CA LEU A 29 10.46 42.17 39.74
C LEU A 29 11.24 40.83 39.86
N THR A 30 12.00 40.55 38.78
CA THR A 30 13.22 39.71 38.64
C THR A 30 13.14 38.18 38.74
N PHE A 31 12.38 37.52 37.86
CA PHE A 31 12.80 36.21 37.36
C PHE A 31 12.69 36.16 35.85
N SER A 32 13.84 36.14 35.18
CA SER A 32 13.95 35.76 33.77
C SER A 32 13.52 34.29 33.67
N ILE A 33 12.22 34.04 33.50
CA ILE A 33 11.77 32.70 33.12
C ILE A 33 12.35 32.52 31.72
N PRO A 34 13.29 31.59 31.49
CA PRO A 34 13.71 31.32 30.13
C PRO A 34 12.44 30.90 29.39
N PHE A 35 12.09 31.62 28.34
CA PHE A 35 11.09 31.17 27.38
C PHE A 35 11.66 29.93 26.67
N THR A 36 11.70 28.80 27.38
CA THR A 36 11.78 27.50 26.73
C THR A 36 10.42 27.30 26.11
N VAL A 37 10.31 27.73 24.85
CA VAL A 37 9.26 27.27 23.95
C VAL A 37 9.25 25.74 24.11
N PRO A 38 8.13 25.09 24.48
CA PRO A 38 8.08 23.65 24.37
C PRO A 38 8.34 23.37 22.90
N THR A 39 9.50 22.82 22.58
CA THR A 39 9.67 22.18 21.28
C THR A 39 8.55 21.17 21.24
N ILE A 40 7.59 21.37 20.35
CA ILE A 40 6.71 20.30 19.86
C ILE A 40 7.66 19.28 19.25
N VAL A 41 8.28 18.48 20.10
CA VAL A 41 8.70 17.14 19.75
C VAL A 41 7.36 16.47 19.57
N ASP A 42 6.85 16.47 18.33
CA ASP A 42 5.78 15.55 17.98
C ASP A 42 6.23 14.21 18.54
N ASP A 43 5.49 13.69 19.51
CA ASP A 43 5.89 12.48 20.20
C ASP A 43 5.74 11.34 19.21
N VAL A 44 6.80 11.10 18.43
CA VAL A 44 6.87 10.02 17.44
C VAL A 44 7.04 8.70 18.18
N ASP A 45 6.19 8.44 19.19
CA ASP A 45 6.19 7.23 20.00
C ASP A 45 5.35 6.09 19.44
N CYS A 46 5.81 4.85 19.54
CA CYS A 46 5.11 3.67 19.05
C CYS A 46 3.85 3.35 19.88
N TYR A 47 2.83 4.20 19.78
CA TYR A 47 1.56 3.98 20.45
C TYR A 47 0.90 2.71 19.94
N SER A 48 0.16 2.05 20.84
CA SER A 48 -0.50 0.78 20.57
C SER A 48 -1.38 0.87 19.32
N GLY A 49 -1.12 0.01 18.32
CA GLY A 49 -1.92 -0.06 17.10
C GLY A 49 -1.44 0.79 15.92
N TRP A 50 -0.29 1.48 16.02
CA TRP A 50 0.31 2.10 14.83
C TRP A 50 0.67 1.07 13.76
N CYS A 51 1.42 0.03 14.14
CA CYS A 51 1.70 -1.12 13.28
C CYS A 51 0.61 -2.19 13.48
N LEU A 52 -0.06 -2.56 12.39
CA LEU A 52 -1.13 -3.57 12.40
C LEU A 52 -0.55 -4.98 12.35
N HIS A 53 -1.40 -5.96 12.65
CA HIS A 53 -1.12 -7.40 12.53
C HIS A 53 0.20 -7.85 13.21
N GLY A 54 0.52 -7.27 14.37
CA GLY A 54 1.72 -7.63 15.13
C GLY A 54 3.03 -7.10 14.54
N GLY A 55 2.97 -6.11 13.64
CA GLY A 55 4.16 -5.43 13.14
C GLY A 55 4.97 -4.76 14.26
N ARG A 56 6.30 -4.84 14.16
CA ARG A 56 7.21 -4.22 15.15
C ARG A 56 7.45 -2.77 14.78
N CYS A 57 7.05 -1.87 15.67
CA CYS A 57 7.30 -0.45 15.50
C CYS A 57 8.77 -0.11 15.81
N GLN A 58 9.39 0.73 14.99
CA GLN A 58 10.76 1.21 15.13
C GLN A 58 10.81 2.71 14.89
N ILE A 59 11.55 3.43 15.74
CA ILE A 59 11.70 4.88 15.67
C ILE A 59 13.16 5.18 15.31
N ASN A 60 13.36 5.89 14.21
CA ASN A 60 14.66 6.40 13.78
C ASN A 60 14.60 7.93 13.73
N GLY A 61 15.06 8.59 14.80
CA GLY A 61 14.92 10.04 14.96
C GLY A 61 13.45 10.43 15.08
N PHE A 62 12.96 11.26 14.14
CA PHE A 62 11.55 11.67 14.06
C PHE A 62 10.72 10.82 13.08
N ILE A 63 11.25 9.69 12.61
CA ILE A 63 10.55 8.82 11.64
C ILE A 63 10.13 7.53 12.35
N ARG A 64 8.81 7.30 12.43
CA ARG A 64 8.24 6.02 12.86
C ARG A 64 8.06 5.10 11.66
N THR A 65 8.57 3.88 11.75
CA THR A 65 8.46 2.84 10.71
C THR A 65 7.97 1.53 11.30
N CYS A 66 7.27 0.73 10.50
CA CYS A 66 6.82 -0.61 10.89
C CYS A 66 7.65 -1.67 10.18
N LYS A 67 8.20 -2.60 10.95
CA LYS A 67 8.71 -3.87 10.43
C LYS A 67 7.58 -4.90 10.44
N CYS A 68 7.07 -5.20 9.26
CA CYS A 68 5.98 -6.14 9.07
C CYS A 68 6.43 -7.59 9.17
N HIS A 69 5.52 -8.47 9.61
CA HIS A 69 5.66 -9.90 9.38
C HIS A 69 5.63 -10.18 7.87
N GLN A 70 6.19 -11.31 7.44
CA GLN A 70 6.31 -11.64 6.02
C GLN A 70 4.97 -11.72 5.26
N ASP A 71 3.86 -11.90 5.99
CA ASP A 71 2.50 -12.03 5.46
C ASP A 71 1.78 -10.68 5.31
N TYR A 72 2.42 -9.57 5.70
CA TYR A 72 1.82 -8.24 5.65
C TYR A 72 2.74 -7.22 4.99
N LEU A 73 2.14 -6.19 4.39
CA LEU A 73 2.78 -5.15 3.59
C LEU A 73 2.20 -3.77 3.92
N GLY A 74 2.87 -2.73 3.43
CA GLY A 74 2.48 -1.33 3.59
C GLY A 74 3.18 -0.65 4.76
N SER A 75 3.05 0.68 4.82
CA SER A 75 3.71 1.52 5.83
C SER A 75 3.36 1.16 7.28
N ARG A 76 2.17 0.58 7.49
CA ARG A 76 1.63 0.18 8.79
C ARG A 76 1.30 -1.32 8.85
N CYS A 77 1.77 -2.12 7.90
CA CYS A 77 1.44 -3.56 7.81
C CYS A 77 -0.07 -3.81 7.64
N GLN A 78 -0.76 -2.90 6.95
CA GLN A 78 -2.21 -2.92 6.78
C GLN A 78 -2.68 -3.87 5.68
N PHE A 79 -1.83 -4.19 4.72
CA PHE A 79 -2.19 -5.03 3.58
C PHE A 79 -1.67 -6.46 3.78
N TYR A 80 -2.44 -7.44 3.33
CA TYR A 80 -1.95 -8.82 3.27
C TYR A 80 -0.94 -8.97 2.13
N ASN A 81 0.02 -9.89 2.25
CA ASN A 81 0.99 -10.22 1.21
C ASN A 81 0.45 -11.32 0.27
N PRO A 82 -0.13 -10.98 -0.90
CA PRO A 82 -0.68 -11.97 -1.82
C PRO A 82 0.36 -12.98 -2.31
N CYS A 83 1.64 -12.61 -2.43
CA CYS A 83 2.69 -13.52 -2.87
C CYS A 83 3.02 -14.63 -1.86
N LYS A 84 2.58 -14.51 -0.60
CA LYS A 84 2.70 -15.59 0.39
C LYS A 84 1.61 -16.64 0.22
N HIS A 85 0.51 -16.29 -0.43
CA HIS A 85 -0.48 -17.26 -0.87
C HIS A 85 -0.05 -17.84 -2.22
N LYS A 86 0.27 -19.14 -2.23
CA LYS A 86 0.62 -19.89 -3.45
C LYS A 86 -0.42 -19.77 -4.57
N ASP A 87 -1.65 -19.45 -4.22
CA ASP A 87 -2.73 -19.38 -5.17
C ASP A 87 -2.79 -18.04 -5.90
N TYR A 88 -2.09 -16.98 -5.48
CA TYR A 88 -2.21 -15.67 -6.14
C TYR A 88 -1.68 -15.70 -7.58
N CYS A 89 -0.44 -16.11 -7.81
CA CYS A 89 0.09 -16.33 -9.15
C CYS A 89 0.05 -17.84 -9.48
N LEU A 90 -0.66 -18.23 -10.55
CA LEU A 90 -0.92 -19.63 -10.88
C LEU A 90 0.20 -20.24 -11.74
N ASN A 91 0.16 -21.56 -11.95
CA ASN A 91 1.06 -22.29 -12.84
C ASN A 91 2.55 -22.08 -12.54
N ASN A 92 2.90 -21.99 -11.25
CA ASN A 92 4.28 -21.84 -10.78
C ASN A 92 4.98 -20.56 -11.31
N SER A 93 4.20 -19.51 -11.57
CA SER A 93 4.69 -18.19 -11.97
C SER A 93 5.32 -17.43 -10.80
N THR A 94 6.12 -16.40 -11.12
CA THR A 94 6.85 -15.63 -10.10
C THR A 94 6.03 -14.41 -9.68
N CYS A 95 5.68 -14.33 -8.40
CA CYS A 95 4.97 -13.18 -7.84
C CYS A 95 5.95 -12.07 -7.47
N VAL A 96 5.69 -10.85 -7.95
CA VAL A 96 6.50 -9.66 -7.65
C VAL A 96 5.65 -8.57 -7.04
N ILE A 97 6.19 -7.92 -6.01
CA ILE A 97 5.54 -6.79 -5.34
C ILE A 97 6.40 -5.56 -5.56
N THR A 98 5.77 -4.52 -6.07
CA THR A 98 6.38 -3.20 -6.27
C THR A 98 5.62 -2.18 -5.44
N GLN A 99 6.34 -1.37 -4.67
CA GLN A 99 5.74 -0.28 -3.91
C GLN A 99 5.98 1.05 -4.63
N LYS A 100 4.91 1.77 -4.99
CA LYS A 100 4.97 3.04 -5.70
C LYS A 100 4.45 4.18 -4.82
N GLY A 101 5.16 4.50 -3.74
CA GLY A 101 4.75 5.51 -2.76
C GLY A 101 4.53 4.89 -1.39
N THR A 102 3.91 5.64 -0.48
CA THR A 102 3.83 5.22 0.93
C THR A 102 2.87 4.04 1.13
N ASP A 103 1.74 4.02 0.42
CA ASP A 103 0.68 3.01 0.59
C ASP A 103 0.19 2.38 -0.72
N ASP A 104 0.79 2.73 -1.86
CA ASP A 104 0.47 2.14 -3.16
C ASP A 104 1.33 0.89 -3.39
N LEU A 105 0.71 -0.28 -3.26
CA LEU A 105 1.31 -1.57 -3.56
C LEU A 105 0.75 -2.11 -4.86
N TYR A 106 1.64 -2.39 -5.80
CA TYR A 106 1.34 -3.09 -7.03
C TYR A 106 1.87 -4.52 -6.94
N VAL A 107 1.05 -5.47 -7.35
CA VAL A 107 1.41 -6.88 -7.37
C VAL A 107 1.25 -7.36 -8.78
N ASP A 108 2.26 -8.08 -9.27
CA ASP A 108 2.31 -8.58 -10.64
C ASP A 108 2.79 -10.03 -10.65
N CYS A 109 2.39 -10.77 -11.66
CA CYS A 109 2.76 -12.16 -11.87
C CYS A 109 3.58 -12.28 -13.14
N ILE A 110 4.86 -12.65 -13.00
CA ILE A 110 5.73 -12.94 -14.14
C ILE A 110 5.38 -14.34 -14.66
N CYS A 111 4.69 -14.37 -15.79
CA CYS A 111 4.25 -15.61 -16.42
C CYS A 111 5.40 -16.34 -17.12
N PRO A 112 5.45 -17.68 -17.00
CA PRO A 112 6.35 -18.49 -17.80
C PRO A 112 5.92 -18.50 -19.27
N GLU A 113 6.80 -19.00 -20.14
CA GLU A 113 6.55 -19.05 -21.58
C GLU A 113 5.26 -19.83 -21.91
N GLY A 114 4.46 -19.26 -22.81
CA GLY A 114 3.18 -19.84 -23.23
C GLY A 114 1.97 -19.52 -22.34
N LEU A 115 2.15 -18.82 -21.21
CA LEU A 115 1.05 -18.39 -20.33
C LEU A 115 0.83 -16.88 -20.35
N ALA A 116 -0.38 -16.46 -20.00
CA ALA A 116 -0.83 -15.08 -19.93
C ALA A 116 -1.98 -14.93 -18.90
N GLY A 117 -2.42 -13.69 -18.71
CA GLY A 117 -3.42 -13.32 -17.71
C GLY A 117 -2.80 -12.59 -16.53
N GLU A 118 -3.64 -11.95 -15.71
CA GLU A 118 -3.19 -11.20 -14.52
C GLU A 118 -2.49 -12.11 -13.51
N ARG A 119 -2.91 -13.38 -13.47
CA ARG A 119 -2.43 -14.40 -12.54
C ARG A 119 -1.80 -15.57 -13.27
N CYS A 120 -1.45 -15.41 -14.54
CA CYS A 120 -0.91 -16.46 -15.41
C CYS A 120 -1.83 -17.70 -15.50
N GLU A 121 -3.14 -17.47 -15.49
CA GLU A 121 -4.17 -18.49 -15.42
C GLU A 121 -4.50 -19.16 -16.75
N LYS A 122 -4.14 -18.53 -17.88
CA LYS A 122 -4.55 -18.96 -19.22
C LYS A 122 -3.36 -19.12 -20.15
N PRO A 123 -3.44 -20.03 -21.14
CA PRO A 123 -2.44 -20.06 -22.20
C PRO A 123 -2.54 -18.80 -23.06
N ILE A 124 -1.41 -18.35 -23.59
CA ILE A 124 -1.37 -17.11 -24.39
C ILE A 124 -2.13 -17.24 -25.72
N CYS A 125 -2.28 -18.46 -26.22
CA CYS A 125 -3.00 -18.75 -27.46
C CYS A 125 -4.44 -19.25 -27.25
N ASP A 126 -5.04 -19.02 -26.06
CA ASP A 126 -6.35 -19.56 -25.68
C ASP A 126 -7.46 -19.22 -26.70
N THR A 127 -7.44 -18.00 -27.24
CA THR A 127 -8.44 -17.55 -28.22
C THR A 127 -7.99 -17.66 -29.67
N TRP A 128 -6.76 -18.12 -29.94
CA TRP A 128 -6.24 -18.20 -31.30
C TRP A 128 -6.85 -19.40 -32.02
N LYS A 129 -7.20 -19.24 -33.30
CA LYS A 129 -7.59 -20.34 -34.20
C LYS A 129 -6.73 -20.34 -35.46
N CYS A 130 -6.26 -21.51 -35.87
CA CYS A 130 -5.62 -21.71 -37.17
C CYS A 130 -6.61 -22.39 -38.11
N ASN A 131 -6.65 -21.96 -39.38
CA ASN A 131 -7.50 -22.60 -40.40
C ASN A 131 -6.93 -23.97 -40.82
N SER A 132 -5.60 -24.08 -40.86
CA SER A 132 -4.83 -25.31 -41.05
C SER A 132 -3.55 -25.21 -40.23
N GLY A 133 -3.05 -26.34 -39.74
CA GLY A 133 -1.85 -26.40 -38.90
C GLY A 133 -2.11 -26.36 -37.39
N THR A 134 -1.03 -26.36 -36.60
CA THR A 134 -1.06 -26.42 -35.13
C THR A 134 -0.67 -25.07 -34.52
N ILE A 135 -1.34 -24.66 -33.46
CA ILE A 135 -1.01 -23.43 -32.72
C ILE A 135 0.18 -23.72 -31.80
N TYR A 136 1.16 -22.82 -31.79
CA TYR A 136 2.26 -22.84 -30.83
C TYR A 136 2.60 -21.41 -30.38
N SER A 137 3.19 -21.27 -29.20
CA SER A 137 3.66 -19.99 -28.67
C SER A 137 5.14 -19.76 -29.00
N ILE A 138 5.50 -18.52 -29.32
CA ILE A 138 6.87 -18.03 -29.49
C ILE A 138 7.03 -16.83 -28.56
N GLY A 139 7.57 -17.04 -27.36
CA GLY A 139 7.60 -16.01 -26.32
C GLY A 139 6.19 -15.53 -25.95
N THR A 140 5.90 -14.25 -26.22
CA THR A 140 4.59 -13.62 -25.98
C THR A 140 3.70 -13.53 -27.23
N LYS A 141 4.07 -14.23 -28.30
CA LYS A 141 3.31 -14.30 -29.54
C LYS A 141 2.84 -15.72 -29.76
N CYS A 142 1.86 -15.88 -30.62
CA CYS A 142 1.37 -17.16 -31.05
C CYS A 142 1.57 -17.25 -32.58
N ALA A 143 1.61 -18.47 -33.10
CA ALA A 143 1.82 -18.72 -34.51
C ALA A 143 1.14 -20.04 -34.91
N CYS A 144 0.80 -20.15 -36.19
CA CYS A 144 0.32 -21.39 -36.79
C CYS A 144 1.51 -22.10 -37.45
N TYR A 145 1.76 -23.33 -37.06
CA TYR A 145 2.72 -24.20 -37.74
C TYR A 145 1.96 -25.03 -38.77
N CYS A 146 2.20 -24.73 -40.05
CA CYS A 146 1.72 -25.54 -41.15
C CYS A 146 2.88 -26.41 -41.63
N ASP A 147 2.70 -27.74 -41.62
CA ASP A 147 3.71 -28.72 -42.06
C ASP A 147 4.07 -28.63 -43.56
N ASN A 148 3.53 -27.65 -44.28
CA ASN A 148 3.93 -27.34 -45.64
C ASN A 148 3.90 -25.83 -45.88
N GLN A 149 4.96 -25.32 -46.49
CA GLN A 149 5.08 -23.94 -46.94
C GLN A 149 3.92 -23.53 -47.85
N THR A 150 2.86 -22.99 -47.28
CA THR A 150 1.96 -22.08 -47.99
C THR A 150 1.64 -20.93 -47.04
N HIS A 151 2.50 -19.92 -47.06
CA HIS A 151 2.12 -18.57 -46.64
C HIS A 151 0.95 -18.13 -47.53
N GLY A 152 -0.27 -18.25 -47.02
CA GLY A 152 -1.44 -17.59 -47.59
C GLY A 152 -1.47 -16.15 -47.10
N THR A 153 -1.30 -15.22 -48.05
CA THR A 153 -1.44 -13.77 -47.90
C THR A 153 -2.82 -13.34 -47.42
#